data_AF-A0A535MGX9-F1
#
_entry.id   AF-A0A535MGX9-F1
#
_cell.length_a   1.000
_cell.length_b   1.000
_cell.length_c   1.000
_cell.angle_alpha   90.00
_cell.angle_beta   90.00
_cell.angle_gamma   90.00
#
_symmetry.space_group_name_H-M   'P 1'
#
loop_
_entity.id
_entity.type
_entity.pdbx_description
1 polymer ?
#
loop_
_entity_poly.entity_id
_entity_poly.type
_entity_poly.pdbx_seq_one_letter_code
_entity_poly.pdbx_strand_id
1 'polypeptide(L)'
;MSRMARDRHFFRFSLPLAGSHCCQGRGISRVGRGRGGGLDELSLVPGNSPSPLRGGRGGGLGELSLPPCRGTDTSPRARVPSAAFRMGSLRSRQGMTFIEVLIAVALLGVIVVTMMAGLSSIALATGHHRQQTTLDLLVRSEAEFLKSQAYIPKPPPAGSYQNLSAAGYTFSAPSVLYWDPAVGTFSLANNENGLQQISVTVTAPGGGSEQIIVLKVQP
;
A
#
# COMPACT_ATOMS: atom_id res chain seq x y z
N MET A 1 6.16 46.22 3.28
CA MET A 1 6.86 45.10 2.58
C MET A 1 6.02 43.83 2.81
N SER A 2 4.88 43.58 2.16
CA SER A 2 4.55 43.34 0.74
C SER A 2 5.19 42.08 0.13
N ARG A 3 4.49 40.94 0.27
CA ARG A 3 4.40 39.76 -0.64
C ARG A 3 3.08 39.04 -0.26
N MET A 4 1.94 39.20 -0.94
CA MET A 4 1.58 38.81 -2.31
C MET A 4 1.89 37.33 -2.60
N ALA A 5 1.00 36.43 -2.15
CA ALA A 5 0.98 35.03 -2.56
C ALA A 5 -0.31 34.76 -3.34
N ARG A 6 -0.12 34.29 -4.56
CA ARG A 6 -1.09 34.14 -5.65
C ARG A 6 -2.17 33.12 -5.32
N ASP A 7 -3.42 33.58 -5.40
CA ASP A 7 -4.58 32.74 -5.71
C ASP A 7 -4.35 32.03 -7.05
N ARG A 8 -4.33 30.70 -7.02
CA ARG A 8 -4.49 29.87 -8.22
C ARG A 8 -5.84 29.18 -8.13
N HIS A 9 -6.80 29.70 -8.88
CA HIS A 9 -8.04 29.02 -9.20
C HIS A 9 -7.73 27.67 -9.87
N PHE A 10 -7.80 26.60 -9.09
CA PHE A 10 -7.83 25.24 -9.59
C PHE A 10 -9.25 24.96 -10.07
N PHE A 11 -9.40 24.72 -11.37
CA PHE A 11 -10.65 24.23 -11.96
C PHE A 11 -11.02 22.88 -11.30
N ARG A 12 -12.03 22.90 -10.42
CA ARG A 12 -12.71 21.70 -9.92
C ARG A 12 -13.69 21.22 -11.00
N PHE A 13 -13.28 20.25 -11.80
CA PHE A 13 -14.22 19.43 -12.57
C PHE A 13 -14.89 18.46 -11.59
N SER A 14 -16.09 18.82 -11.13
CA SER A 14 -16.93 17.98 -10.29
C SER A 14 -17.74 17.05 -11.19
N LEU A 15 -17.20 15.86 -11.49
CA LEU A 15 -17.99 14.77 -12.08
C LEU A 15 -18.77 14.06 -10.97
N PRO A 16 -20.08 13.81 -11.13
CA PRO A 16 -20.84 13.01 -10.18
C PRO A 16 -20.35 11.56 -10.25
N LEU A 17 -19.66 11.11 -9.20
CA LEU A 17 -19.37 9.70 -8.97
C LEU A 17 -20.71 8.99 -8.68
N ALA A 18 -21.22 8.30 -9.69
CA ALA A 18 -22.20 7.24 -9.52
C ALA A 18 -21.64 6.22 -8.51
N GLY A 19 -22.48 5.86 -7.55
CA GLY A 19 -22.11 5.01 -6.41
C GLY A 19 -21.59 3.65 -6.84
N SER A 20 -20.28 3.45 -6.66
CA SER A 20 -19.67 2.13 -6.60
C SER A 20 -19.90 1.57 -5.20
N HIS A 21 -20.90 0.69 -5.09
CA HIS A 21 -21.01 -0.27 -4.00
C HIS A 21 -19.69 -1.06 -3.92
N CYS A 22 -18.79 -0.63 -3.04
CA CYS A 22 -17.69 -1.49 -2.62
C CYS A 22 -18.30 -2.66 -1.88
N CYS A 23 -17.98 -3.85 -2.40
CA CYS A 23 -18.26 -5.14 -1.80
C CYS A 23 -17.97 -5.09 -0.30
N GLN A 24 -19.05 -5.10 0.49
CA GLN A 24 -18.99 -5.42 1.90
C GLN A 24 -18.71 -6.92 2.03
N GLY A 25 -17.43 -7.27 1.88
CA GLY A 25 -16.89 -8.59 2.19
C GLY A 25 -16.96 -8.82 3.69
N ARG A 26 -18.14 -9.22 4.18
CA ARG A 26 -18.27 -9.93 5.46
C ARG A 26 -17.49 -11.24 5.36
N GLY A 27 -16.53 -11.41 6.26
CA GLY A 27 -16.05 -12.73 6.64
C GLY A 27 -14.54 -12.89 6.54
N ILE A 28 -13.82 -12.50 7.58
CA ILE A 28 -12.62 -13.25 7.96
C ILE A 28 -12.71 -13.53 9.46
N SER A 29 -12.79 -14.84 9.74
CA SER A 29 -12.85 -15.47 11.04
C SER A 29 -11.76 -15.01 11.99
N ARG A 30 -12.13 -14.91 13.26
CA ARG A 30 -11.21 -15.02 14.40
C ARG A 30 -10.39 -16.30 14.23
N VAL A 31 -9.08 -16.17 14.02
CA VAL A 31 -8.12 -17.25 14.26
C VAL A 31 -7.53 -17.05 15.65
N GLY A 32 -7.58 -18.13 16.41
CA GLY A 32 -7.33 -18.17 17.84
C GLY A 32 -5.88 -17.93 18.25
N ARG A 33 -5.79 -17.45 19.48
CA ARG A 33 -4.59 -17.25 20.29
C ARG A 33 -4.03 -18.63 20.70
N GLY A 34 -2.99 -19.09 20.02
CA GLY A 34 -2.19 -20.26 20.42
C GLY A 34 -1.06 -19.84 21.36
N ARG A 35 -0.87 -20.61 22.43
CA ARG A 35 -0.01 -20.36 23.60
C ARG A 35 1.09 -21.44 23.63
N GLY A 36 2.33 -21.04 23.98
CA GLY A 36 3.48 -21.92 24.27
C GLY A 36 4.48 -21.98 23.10
N GLY A 37 5.81 -21.96 23.25
CA GLY A 37 6.71 -22.10 24.41
C GLY A 37 7.96 -22.89 23.94
N GLY A 38 9.17 -22.53 24.41
CA GLY A 38 10.45 -23.22 24.15
C GLY A 38 11.29 -22.54 23.06
N LEU A 39 12.31 -21.73 23.39
CA LEU A 39 13.69 -22.08 23.80
C LEU A 39 14.46 -22.91 22.75
N ASP A 40 15.59 -22.33 22.35
CA ASP A 40 16.88 -22.92 21.93
C ASP A 40 17.45 -22.11 20.73
N GLU A 41 18.41 -21.23 20.92
CA GLU A 41 19.87 -21.44 21.03
C GLU A 41 20.58 -21.31 19.66
N LEU A 42 21.75 -20.63 19.68
CA LEU A 42 22.79 -20.51 18.64
C LEU A 42 22.50 -19.51 17.49
N SER A 43 23.40 -18.64 17.05
CA SER A 43 24.78 -18.32 17.41
C SER A 43 25.24 -17.11 16.56
N LEU A 44 25.82 -16.09 17.23
CA LEU A 44 27.05 -15.36 16.85
C LEU A 44 27.52 -15.29 15.37
N VAL A 45 27.68 -14.04 14.88
CA VAL A 45 28.92 -13.41 14.29
C VAL A 45 28.62 -12.47 13.09
N PRO A 46 29.40 -11.37 12.91
CA PRO A 46 28.97 -10.15 12.24
C PRO A 46 29.58 -9.97 10.83
N GLY A 47 29.07 -8.94 10.14
CA GLY A 47 29.91 -8.09 9.30
C GLY A 47 29.66 -8.12 7.79
N ASN A 48 29.93 -6.94 7.22
CA ASN A 48 30.32 -6.67 5.84
C ASN A 48 29.21 -6.41 4.80
N SER A 49 28.98 -5.13 4.55
CA SER A 49 28.66 -4.62 3.21
C SER A 49 29.83 -4.93 2.25
N PRO A 50 29.53 -5.30 1.00
CA PRO A 50 29.92 -4.39 -0.08
C PRO A 50 28.88 -4.31 -1.22
N SER A 51 28.93 -3.17 -1.92
CA SER A 51 28.21 -2.87 -3.16
C SER A 51 28.85 -3.58 -4.39
N PRO A 52 28.44 -3.26 -5.64
CA PRO A 52 27.78 -4.17 -6.57
C PRO A 52 28.70 -4.69 -7.69
N LEU A 53 28.54 -5.96 -8.11
CA LEU A 53 29.09 -6.49 -9.36
C LEU A 53 28.09 -7.54 -9.90
N ARG A 54 27.52 -7.31 -11.09
CA ARG A 54 28.04 -7.76 -12.39
C ARG A 54 27.92 -9.28 -12.59
N GLY A 55 26.91 -9.65 -13.38
CA GLY A 55 26.97 -10.73 -14.38
C GLY A 55 27.07 -12.18 -13.89
N GLY A 56 26.08 -12.99 -14.25
CA GLY A 56 26.16 -14.46 -14.19
C GLY A 56 24.77 -15.07 -14.17
N ARG A 57 24.19 -15.42 -15.31
CA ARG A 57 24.36 -16.71 -16.00
C ARG A 57 23.65 -17.85 -15.25
N GLY A 58 22.44 -18.13 -15.78
CA GLY A 58 21.66 -19.37 -15.78
C GLY A 58 21.99 -20.51 -14.81
N GLY A 59 20.93 -21.02 -14.18
CA GLY A 59 20.89 -22.39 -13.68
C GLY A 59 19.86 -22.59 -12.59
N GLY A 60 18.90 -23.48 -12.83
CA GLY A 60 18.12 -24.12 -11.77
C GLY A 60 16.80 -23.44 -11.43
N LEU A 61 15.79 -23.62 -12.28
CA LEU A 61 14.39 -23.56 -11.85
C LEU A 61 14.14 -24.73 -10.90
N GLY A 62 14.49 -24.53 -9.63
CA GLY A 62 14.00 -25.32 -8.52
C GLY A 62 12.51 -25.05 -8.38
N GLU A 63 11.75 -25.98 -8.90
CA GLU A 63 10.30 -26.14 -8.82
C GLU A 63 9.81 -25.95 -7.37
N LEU A 64 9.40 -24.72 -7.04
CA LEU A 64 8.64 -24.43 -5.82
C LEU A 64 7.26 -25.07 -5.97
N SER A 65 7.18 -26.34 -5.59
CA SER A 65 5.97 -27.12 -5.42
C SER A 65 5.08 -26.45 -4.37
N LEU A 66 4.27 -25.49 -4.79
CA LEU A 66 3.19 -24.92 -3.99
C LEU A 66 2.14 -26.02 -3.74
N PRO A 67 1.66 -26.16 -2.50
CA PRO A 67 0.61 -27.13 -2.19
C PRO A 67 -0.68 -26.79 -2.95
N PRO A 68 -1.42 -27.79 -3.45
CA PRO A 68 -2.66 -27.56 -4.15
C PRO A 68 -3.70 -27.00 -3.19
N CYS A 69 -4.17 -25.78 -3.46
CA CYS A 69 -5.36 -25.20 -2.82
C CYS A 69 -6.57 -26.06 -3.22
N ARG A 70 -6.90 -27.03 -2.36
CA ARG A 70 -8.05 -27.93 -2.49
C ARG A 70 -9.32 -27.16 -2.09
N GLY A 71 -9.83 -26.36 -3.02
CA GLY A 71 -11.17 -25.77 -2.90
C GLY A 71 -12.22 -26.85 -3.14
N THR A 72 -12.94 -27.25 -2.10
CA THR A 72 -14.20 -27.98 -2.23
C THR A 72 -15.25 -27.03 -2.76
N ASP A 73 -15.34 -26.97 -4.08
CA ASP A 73 -16.31 -26.18 -4.82
C ASP A 73 -17.65 -26.94 -4.85
N THR A 74 -18.41 -26.86 -3.76
CA THR A 74 -19.83 -27.23 -3.74
C THR A 74 -20.67 -25.96 -3.85
N SER A 75 -20.55 -25.28 -4.98
CA SER A 75 -21.50 -24.24 -5.37
C SER A 75 -22.53 -24.85 -6.32
N PRO A 76 -23.83 -24.83 -5.99
CA PRO A 76 -24.86 -25.37 -6.87
C PRO A 76 -24.86 -24.57 -8.17
N ARG A 77 -24.63 -25.28 -9.29
CA ARG A 77 -24.76 -24.76 -10.66
C ARG A 77 -26.15 -24.14 -10.83
N ALA A 78 -26.24 -22.83 -10.60
CA ALA A 78 -27.33 -22.01 -11.08
C ALA A 78 -27.26 -22.07 -12.62
N ARG A 79 -28.16 -22.86 -13.21
CA ARG A 79 -28.37 -22.89 -14.67
C ARG A 79 -28.71 -21.48 -15.11
N VAL A 80 -27.75 -20.79 -15.70
CA VAL A 80 -28.03 -19.62 -16.51
C VAL A 80 -28.85 -20.13 -17.69
N PRO A 81 -30.11 -19.69 -17.88
CA PRO A 81 -30.86 -20.07 -19.06
C PRO A 81 -30.10 -19.54 -20.27
N SER A 82 -29.69 -20.47 -21.12
CA SER A 82 -29.17 -20.19 -22.46
C SER A 82 -30.25 -19.43 -23.23
N ALA A 83 -30.22 -18.11 -23.13
CA ALA A 83 -30.96 -17.24 -24.03
C ALA A 83 -30.34 -17.47 -25.40
N ALA A 84 -30.96 -18.40 -26.14
CA ALA A 84 -30.67 -18.66 -27.53
C ALA A 84 -30.73 -17.32 -28.26
N PHE A 85 -29.55 -16.79 -28.58
CA PHE A 85 -29.41 -15.65 -29.45
C PHE A 85 -29.89 -16.14 -30.82
N ARG A 86 -31.20 -15.98 -31.07
CA ARG A 86 -31.79 -16.19 -32.38
C ARG A 86 -31.12 -15.20 -33.32
N MET A 87 -30.12 -15.70 -34.03
CA MET A 87 -29.47 -15.04 -35.14
C MET A 87 -30.49 -15.00 -36.28
N GLY A 88 -31.33 -13.97 -36.26
CA GLY A 88 -32.36 -13.72 -37.27
C GLY A 88 -31.73 -13.45 -38.62
N SER A 89 -31.75 -14.49 -39.46
CA SER A 89 -31.81 -14.51 -40.93
C SER A 89 -31.69 -13.15 -41.66
N LEU A 90 -30.55 -13.02 -42.32
CA LEU A 90 -30.22 -12.11 -43.42
C LEU A 90 -31.23 -12.20 -44.57
N ARG A 91 -31.96 -11.11 -44.89
CA ARG A 91 -32.19 -10.63 -46.27
C ARG A 91 -33.14 -9.44 -46.29
N SER A 92 -32.54 -8.26 -46.14
CA SER A 92 -32.99 -7.07 -46.84
C SER A 92 -31.72 -6.41 -47.35
N ARG A 93 -31.41 -6.56 -48.65
CA ARG A 93 -30.35 -5.77 -49.31
C ARG A 93 -30.89 -4.36 -49.54
N GLN A 94 -31.20 -3.65 -48.46
CA GLN A 94 -31.35 -2.21 -48.50
C GLN A 94 -29.94 -1.65 -48.46
N GLY A 95 -29.58 -0.84 -49.46
CA GLY A 95 -28.26 -0.21 -49.50
C GLY A 95 -28.04 0.54 -48.19
N MET A 96 -26.90 0.27 -47.52
CA MET A 96 -26.49 1.04 -46.33
C MET A 96 -26.56 2.51 -46.70
N THR A 97 -27.39 3.25 -45.96
CA THR A 97 -27.51 4.68 -46.20
C THR A 97 -26.22 5.36 -45.76
N PHE A 98 -25.77 6.38 -46.49
CA PHE A 98 -24.52 7.09 -46.16
C PHE A 98 -24.52 7.63 -44.73
N ILE A 99 -25.70 8.04 -44.23
CA ILE A 99 -25.88 8.52 -42.87
C ILE A 99 -25.68 7.43 -41.81
N GLU A 100 -26.04 6.18 -42.11
CA GLU A 100 -25.86 5.05 -41.19
C GLU A 100 -24.37 4.76 -40.95
N VAL A 101 -23.58 4.74 -42.04
CA VAL A 101 -22.11 4.56 -41.94
C VAL A 101 -21.46 5.71 -41.20
N LEU A 102 -21.91 6.95 -41.44
CA LEU A 102 -21.36 8.14 -40.76
C LEU A 102 -21.61 8.09 -39.25
N ILE A 103 -22.82 7.72 -38.82
CA ILE A 103 -23.15 7.56 -37.39
C ILE A 103 -22.34 6.42 -36.78
N ALA A 104 -22.19 5.29 -37.48
CA ALA A 104 -21.42 4.15 -37.00
C ALA A 104 -19.94 4.52 -36.76
N VAL A 105 -19.31 5.22 -37.71
CA VAL A 105 -17.91 5.67 -37.57
C VAL A 105 -17.78 6.71 -36.46
N ALA A 106 -18.76 7.62 -36.32
CA ALA A 106 -18.76 8.60 -35.24
C ALA A 106 -18.82 7.95 -33.86
N LEU A 107 -19.69 6.95 -33.67
CA LEU A 107 -19.80 6.20 -32.42
C LEU A 107 -18.53 5.39 -32.12
N LEU A 108 -17.94 4.76 -33.14
CA LEU A 108 -16.68 4.04 -32.99
C LEU A 108 -15.56 4.97 -32.51
N GLY A 109 -15.47 6.18 -33.08
CA GLY A 109 -14.53 7.21 -32.66
C GLY A 109 -14.66 7.56 -31.17
N VAL A 110 -15.88 7.78 -30.68
CA VAL A 110 -16.14 8.10 -29.26
C VAL A 110 -15.73 6.95 -28.35
N ILE A 111 -16.00 5.70 -28.73
CA ILE A 111 -15.62 4.52 -27.93
C ILE A 111 -14.10 4.43 -27.80
N VAL A 112 -13.35 4.63 -28.88
CA VAL A 112 -11.88 4.58 -28.84
C VAL A 112 -11.32 5.67 -27.93
N VAL A 113 -11.83 6.91 -28.01
CA VAL A 113 -11.39 8.02 -27.17
C VAL A 113 -11.67 7.75 -25.69
N THR A 114 -12.86 7.23 -25.37
CA THR A 114 -13.23 6.90 -23.98
C THR A 114 -12.37 5.77 -23.40
N MET A 115 -12.04 4.75 -24.19
CA MET A 115 -11.12 3.68 -23.77
C MET A 115 -9.71 4.21 -23.46
N MET A 116 -9.17 5.10 -24.31
CA MET A 116 -7.85 5.70 -24.09
C MET A 116 -7.80 6.58 -22.84
N ALA A 117 -8.87 7.33 -22.57
CA ALA A 117 -9.03 8.09 -21.33
C ALA A 117 -9.06 7.16 -20.10
N GLY A 118 -9.77 6.03 -20.19
CA GLY A 118 -9.83 5.02 -19.13
C GLY A 118 -8.45 4.42 -18.78
N LEU A 119 -7.68 4.03 -19.80
CA LEU A 119 -6.33 3.46 -19.60
C LEU A 119 -5.36 4.46 -18.94
N SER A 120 -5.47 5.74 -19.30
CA SER A 120 -4.65 6.81 -18.71
C SER A 120 -4.91 6.96 -17.21
N SER A 121 -6.17 6.89 -16.79
CA SER A 121 -6.56 6.93 -15.37
C SER A 121 -6.00 5.74 -14.57
N ILE A 122 -6.10 4.53 -15.13
CA ILE A 122 -5.61 3.30 -14.49
C ILE A 122 -4.08 3.34 -14.29
N ALA A 123 -3.34 3.87 -15.25
CA ALA A 123 -1.89 4.00 -15.16
C ALA A 123 -1.46 4.92 -14.00
N LEU A 124 -2.14 6.06 -13.84
CA LEU A 124 -1.89 7.01 -12.74
C LEU A 124 -2.25 6.40 -11.38
N ALA A 125 -3.40 5.73 -11.28
CA ALA A 125 -3.83 5.07 -10.05
C ALA A 125 -2.83 3.98 -9.59
N THR A 126 -2.28 3.22 -10.53
CA THR A 126 -1.25 2.21 -10.25
C THR A 126 0.03 2.82 -9.70
N GLY A 127 0.43 4.00 -10.20
CA GLY A 127 1.59 4.74 -9.70
C GLY A 127 1.43 5.12 -8.22
N HIS A 128 0.28 5.65 -7.84
CA HIS A 128 -0.02 5.98 -6.45
C HIS A 128 -0.03 4.74 -5.55
N HIS A 129 -0.61 3.63 -6.01
CA HIS A 129 -0.63 2.40 -5.23
C HIS A 129 0.77 1.85 -4.96
N ARG A 130 1.65 1.83 -5.96
CA ARG A 130 3.05 1.41 -5.79
C ARG A 130 3.80 2.29 -4.79
N GLN A 131 3.56 3.62 -4.83
CA GLN A 131 4.15 4.54 -3.87
C GLN A 131 3.68 4.24 -2.44
N GLN A 132 2.38 4.02 -2.24
CA GLN A 132 1.81 3.66 -0.93
C GLN A 132 2.35 2.33 -0.42
N THR A 133 2.42 1.28 -1.25
CA THR A 133 2.99 -0.01 -0.83
C THR A 133 4.46 0.13 -0.45
N THR A 134 5.24 0.93 -1.18
CA THR A 134 6.65 1.18 -0.84
C THR A 134 6.76 1.94 0.48
N LEU A 135 5.86 2.90 0.71
CA LEU A 135 5.81 3.68 1.94
C LEU A 135 5.53 2.76 3.15
N ASP A 136 4.50 1.91 3.08
CA ASP A 136 4.15 0.94 4.13
C ASP A 136 5.31 -0.02 4.44
N LEU A 137 5.98 -0.54 3.40
CA LEU A 137 7.16 -1.40 3.57
C LEU A 137 8.31 -0.66 4.28
N LEU A 138 8.59 0.59 3.92
CA LEU A 138 9.63 1.39 4.55
C LEU A 138 9.29 1.67 6.02
N VAL A 139 8.06 2.08 6.30
CA VAL A 139 7.54 2.34 7.65
C VAL A 139 7.66 1.11 8.54
N ARG A 140 7.29 -0.07 8.01
CA ARG A 140 7.45 -1.32 8.73
C ARG A 140 8.92 -1.66 8.98
N SER A 141 9.79 -1.45 7.99
CA SER A 141 11.23 -1.67 8.17
C SER A 141 11.83 -0.73 9.21
N GLU A 142 11.37 0.53 9.25
CA GLU A 142 11.77 1.54 10.23
C GLU A 142 11.35 1.12 11.63
N ALA A 143 10.13 0.61 11.80
CA ALA A 143 9.69 0.12 13.10
C ALA A 143 10.54 -1.06 13.61
N GLU A 144 10.91 -2.00 12.75
CA GLU A 144 11.82 -3.08 13.13
C GLU A 144 13.24 -2.57 13.43
N PHE A 145 13.73 -1.57 12.70
CA PHE A 145 15.00 -0.93 12.97
C PHE A 145 15.01 -0.21 14.33
N LEU A 146 13.97 0.57 14.65
CA LEU A 146 13.81 1.25 15.94
C LEU A 146 13.73 0.25 17.11
N LYS A 147 13.06 -0.88 16.92
CA LYS A 147 13.01 -1.96 17.91
C LYS A 147 14.39 -2.56 18.17
N SER A 148 15.18 -2.76 17.11
CA SER A 148 16.51 -3.39 17.19
C SER A 148 17.57 -2.53 17.90
N GLN A 149 17.40 -1.20 17.93
CA GLN A 149 18.32 -0.31 18.63
C GLN A 149 18.32 -0.57 20.14
N ALA A 150 19.35 -0.15 20.86
CA ALA A 150 19.35 -0.22 22.32
C ALA A 150 18.23 0.67 22.91
N TYR A 151 17.72 0.32 24.09
CA TYR A 151 16.88 1.24 24.87
C TYR A 151 17.74 2.40 25.37
N ILE A 152 17.27 3.63 25.19
CA ILE A 152 18.04 4.82 25.57
C ILE A 152 17.30 5.53 26.71
N PRO A 153 17.86 5.53 27.93
CA PRO A 153 17.21 6.14 29.08
C PRO A 153 17.29 7.67 29.12
N LYS A 154 16.43 8.29 29.93
CA LYS A 154 16.45 9.71 30.35
C LYS A 154 17.64 9.95 31.31
N PRO A 155 18.30 11.13 31.36
CA PRO A 155 17.95 12.45 30.81
C PRO A 155 18.78 12.90 29.59
N PRO A 156 18.44 14.04 28.94
CA PRO A 156 19.04 14.39 27.67
C PRO A 156 20.57 14.66 27.67
N PRO A 157 21.24 14.53 26.50
CA PRO A 157 20.63 14.40 25.19
C PRO A 157 19.97 13.02 25.07
N ALA A 158 18.63 13.00 24.95
CA ALA A 158 17.88 11.76 24.93
C ALA A 158 18.32 11.16 23.61
N GLY A 159 19.15 10.12 23.67
CA GLY A 159 19.87 9.66 22.49
C GLY A 159 18.87 9.49 21.36
N SER A 160 19.10 10.24 20.30
CA SER A 160 18.21 10.24 19.15
C SER A 160 18.30 8.85 18.54
N TYR A 161 17.18 8.12 18.57
CA TYR A 161 17.04 6.93 17.75
C TYR A 161 17.46 7.30 16.32
N GLN A 162 18.25 6.43 15.70
CA GLN A 162 18.65 6.62 14.32
C GLN A 162 17.48 6.21 13.44
N ASN A 163 17.29 6.94 12.34
CA ASN A 163 16.33 6.56 11.31
C ASN A 163 17.05 5.79 10.20
N LEU A 164 16.32 4.96 9.46
CA LEU A 164 16.80 4.44 8.18
C LEU A 164 16.96 5.56 7.15
N SER A 165 17.81 5.30 6.16
CA SER A 165 17.96 6.16 4.98
C SER A 165 17.50 5.42 3.74
N ALA A 166 16.54 6.00 3.01
CA ALA A 166 16.08 5.48 1.73
C ALA A 166 16.09 6.59 0.67
N ALA A 167 16.63 6.31 -0.51
CA ALA A 167 16.77 7.32 -1.56
C ALA A 167 15.42 7.87 -2.00
N GLY A 168 15.28 9.20 -1.98
CA GLY A 168 14.05 9.90 -2.38
C GLY A 168 12.94 9.92 -1.32
N TYR A 169 13.13 9.28 -0.16
CA TYR A 169 12.22 9.34 0.98
C TYR A 169 12.86 10.13 2.11
N THR A 170 12.06 10.88 2.87
CA THR A 170 12.54 11.66 4.01
C THR A 170 11.89 11.17 5.29
N PHE A 171 12.69 11.00 6.33
CA PHE A 171 12.27 10.54 7.65
C PHE A 171 12.28 11.73 8.61
N SER A 172 11.20 11.91 9.39
CA SER A 172 11.19 12.91 10.47
C SER A 172 12.06 12.45 11.63
N ALA A 173 12.64 13.39 12.38
CA ALA A 173 13.31 13.04 13.63
C ALA A 173 12.33 12.30 14.56
N PRO A 174 12.75 11.19 15.21
CA PRO A 174 11.89 10.42 16.09
C PRO A 174 11.54 11.23 17.34
N SER A 175 10.24 11.35 17.63
CA SER A 175 9.78 11.95 18.88
C SER A 175 9.50 10.85 19.91
N VAL A 176 10.16 10.94 21.05
CA VAL A 176 10.07 9.97 22.14
C VAL A 176 9.24 10.56 23.27
N LEU A 177 8.21 9.85 23.73
CA LEU A 177 7.39 10.19 24.89
C LEU A 177 7.52 9.10 25.95
N TYR A 178 7.46 9.47 27.23
CA TYR A 178 7.64 8.56 28.35
C TYR A 178 6.30 8.26 29.02
N TRP A 179 6.08 7.00 29.37
CA TRP A 179 4.89 6.56 30.09
C TRP A 179 4.98 6.90 31.58
N ASP A 180 3.89 7.42 32.14
CA ASP A 180 3.71 7.54 33.60
C ASP A 180 2.53 6.69 34.07
N PRO A 181 2.73 5.66 34.94
CA PRO A 181 1.66 4.85 35.45
C PRO A 181 0.74 5.59 36.44
N ALA A 182 1.20 6.68 37.07
CA ALA A 182 0.38 7.45 38.01
C ALA A 182 -0.67 8.30 37.27
N VAL A 183 -0.30 8.85 36.11
CA VAL A 183 -1.17 9.70 35.28
C VAL A 183 -1.83 8.91 34.14
N GLY A 184 -1.23 7.80 33.72
CA GLY A 184 -1.72 6.97 32.62
C GLY A 184 -1.57 7.61 31.25
N THR A 185 -0.53 8.43 31.03
CA THR A 185 -0.32 9.17 29.77
C THR A 185 1.13 9.12 29.30
N PHE A 186 1.35 9.39 28.01
CA PHE A 186 2.68 9.59 27.42
C PHE A 186 2.99 11.09 27.33
N SER A 187 4.13 11.52 27.87
CA SER A 187 4.58 12.92 27.80
C SER A 187 6.10 13.01 27.91
N LEU A 188 6.68 14.12 27.41
CA LEU A 188 8.10 14.45 27.60
C LEU A 188 8.42 14.79 29.06
N ALA A 189 7.44 15.32 29.80
CA ALA A 189 7.61 15.73 31.19
C ALA A 189 7.65 14.55 32.17
N ASN A 190 7.07 13.41 31.76
CA ASN A 190 6.95 12.23 32.61
C ASN A 190 8.32 11.68 33.02
N ASN A 191 8.36 11.03 34.19
CA ASN A 191 9.50 10.23 34.60
C ASN A 191 9.62 8.99 33.72
N GLU A 192 10.84 8.48 33.58
CA GLU A 192 11.06 7.26 32.84
C GLU A 192 10.68 6.05 33.69
N ASN A 193 9.61 5.36 33.30
CA ASN A 193 9.14 4.14 33.95
C ASN A 193 9.39 2.88 33.09
N GLY A 194 10.45 2.90 32.28
CA GLY A 194 10.83 1.77 31.43
C GLY A 194 9.95 1.56 30.19
N LEU A 195 8.93 2.39 29.93
CA LEU A 195 8.10 2.32 28.71
C LEU A 195 8.15 3.65 27.94
N GLN A 196 8.50 3.57 26.66
CA GLN A 196 8.61 4.69 25.74
C GLN A 196 7.68 4.52 24.53
N GLN A 197 7.11 5.62 24.06
CA GLN A 197 6.40 5.71 22.79
C GLN A 197 7.25 6.53 21.82
N ILE A 198 7.64 5.92 20.71
CA ILE A 198 8.46 6.54 19.66
C ILE A 198 7.57 6.70 18.44
N SER A 199 7.46 7.92 17.91
CA SER A 199 6.75 8.15 16.65
C SER A 199 7.66 8.72 15.58
N VAL A 200 7.54 8.15 14.38
CA VAL A 200 8.31 8.53 13.19
C VAL A 200 7.34 8.69 12.02
N THR A 201 7.56 9.73 11.22
CA THR A 201 6.81 9.98 9.99
C THR A 201 7.75 9.83 8.81
N VAL A 202 7.33 9.05 7.82
CA VAL A 202 8.01 8.86 6.55
C VAL A 202 7.25 9.62 5.47
N THR A 203 7.95 10.44 4.70
CA THR A 203 7.37 11.23 3.60
C THR A 203 7.96 10.77 2.26
N ALA A 204 7.07 10.40 1.34
CA ALA A 204 7.38 10.02 -0.03
C ALA A 204 7.63 11.26 -0.90
N PRO A 205 8.36 11.13 -2.02
CA PRO A 205 8.67 12.26 -2.90
C PRO A 205 7.43 12.84 -3.59
N GLY A 206 6.35 12.05 -3.70
CA GLY A 206 5.04 12.50 -4.19
C GLY A 206 4.20 13.27 -3.16
N GLY A 207 4.74 13.52 -1.95
CA GLY A 207 4.06 14.26 -0.87
C GLY A 207 3.16 13.43 0.03
N GLY A 208 2.94 12.14 -0.27
CA GLY A 208 2.28 11.23 0.65
C GLY A 208 3.14 10.98 1.89
N SER A 209 2.52 10.92 3.07
CA SER A 209 3.21 10.61 4.33
C SER A 209 2.47 9.55 5.12
N GLU A 210 3.21 8.79 5.91
CA GLU A 210 2.68 7.79 6.83
C GLU A 210 3.44 7.85 8.14
N GLN A 211 2.74 7.67 9.25
CA GLN A 211 3.29 7.73 10.59
C GLN A 211 3.19 6.36 11.25
N ILE A 212 4.25 5.96 11.92
CA ILE A 212 4.25 4.78 12.79
C ILE A 212 4.56 5.17 14.23
N ILE A 213 3.91 4.45 15.14
CA ILE A 213 4.09 4.56 16.58
C ILE A 213 4.60 3.21 17.07
N VAL A 214 5.78 3.22 17.67
CA VAL A 214 6.43 2.05 18.24
C VAL A 214 6.48 2.21 19.76
N LEU A 215 6.01 1.20 20.48
CA LEU A 215 6.17 1.11 21.93
C LEU A 215 7.41 0.29 22.25
N LYS A 216 8.29 0.82 23.11
CA LYS A 216 9.53 0.17 23.51
C LYS A 216 9.61 0.05 25.02
N VAL A 217 9.90 -1.16 25.49
CA VAL A 217 10.08 -1.48 26.91
C VAL A 217 11.57 -1.62 27.19
N GLN A 218 12.01 -1.15 28.35
CA GLN A 218 13.34 -1.42 28.87
C GLN A 218 13.51 -2.93 29.07
N PRO A 219 14.60 -3.54 28.55
CA PRO A 219 14.83 -4.98 28.66
C PRO A 219 14.92 -5.47 30.11
#